data_AF-A0A7S2TKI4-F1
#
_entry.id   AF-A0A7S2TKI4-F1
#
_cell.length_a   1.000
_cell.length_b   1.000
_cell.length_c   1.000
_cell.angle_alpha   90.00
_cell.angle_beta   90.00
_cell.angle_gamma   90.00
#
_symmetry.space_group_name_H-M   'P 1'
#
loop_
_entity.id
_entity.type
_entity.pdbx_description
1 polymer ?
#
loop_
_entity_poly.entity_id
_entity_poly.type
_entity_poly.pdbx_seq_one_letter_code
_entity_poly.pdbx_strand_id
1 'polypeptide(L)'
;TVCRDKEHFVREVLVGKHIDEILILPDGLRALGLFESMPKIFREAVKGKQSMMGFCRGLRDEQNTALDSVDASVYYWDGKDERRLKKDPRGNKVKDLKQKYEVVVERGDEMKEPLYLAEMRYTTKRKMSDGYKSSTLLTEDLKDRIHASFWMPLWDRGHAFVGGEYSGSSMHM
;
A
#
# COMPACT_ATOMS: atom_id res chain seq x y z
N THR A 1 13.26 -6.60 -6.86
CA THR A 1 13.84 -7.77 -6.15
C THR A 1 12.80 -8.44 -5.26
N VAL A 2 12.67 -9.77 -5.33
CA VAL A 2 11.74 -10.54 -4.47
C VAL A 2 12.52 -11.15 -3.31
N CYS A 3 12.25 -10.71 -2.09
CA CYS A 3 12.85 -11.20 -0.87
C CYS A 3 12.03 -12.38 -0.33
N ARG A 4 12.66 -13.52 -0.07
CA ARG A 4 11.94 -14.76 0.30
C ARG A 4 11.67 -14.89 1.80
N ASP A 5 12.35 -14.10 2.61
CA ASP A 5 12.23 -14.08 4.06
C ASP A 5 12.39 -12.66 4.61
N LYS A 6 12.04 -12.51 5.89
CA LYS A 6 12.05 -11.24 6.61
C LYS A 6 13.47 -10.68 6.72
N GLU A 7 14.44 -11.52 7.04
CA GLU A 7 15.83 -11.13 7.27
C GLU A 7 16.46 -10.56 5.99
N HIS A 8 16.22 -11.21 4.86
CA HIS A 8 16.64 -10.73 3.54
C HIS A 8 15.94 -9.43 3.19
N PHE A 9 14.62 -9.32 3.40
CA PHE A 9 13.89 -8.08 3.13
C PHE A 9 14.42 -6.91 3.96
N VAL A 10 14.58 -7.08 5.27
CA VAL A 10 15.11 -6.04 6.18
C VAL A 10 16.52 -5.65 5.77
N ARG A 11 17.37 -6.62 5.39
CA ARG A 11 18.72 -6.33 4.89
C ARG A 11 18.68 -5.51 3.60
N GLU A 12 17.88 -5.90 2.61
CA GLU A 12 17.79 -5.16 1.34
C GLU A 12 17.28 -3.73 1.53
N VAL A 13 16.30 -3.53 2.42
CA VAL A 13 15.79 -2.20 2.77
C VAL A 13 16.87 -1.33 3.43
N LEU A 14 17.64 -1.90 4.37
CA LEU A 14 18.61 -1.11 5.16
C LEU A 14 19.95 -0.86 4.45
N VAL A 15 20.43 -1.82 3.67
CA VAL A 15 21.79 -1.78 3.10
C VAL A 15 21.85 -2.09 1.60
N GLY A 16 20.73 -2.47 0.99
CA GLY A 16 20.67 -2.78 -0.43
C GLY A 16 20.80 -1.53 -1.31
N LYS A 17 21.31 -1.71 -2.54
CA LYS A 17 21.29 -0.67 -3.58
C LYS A 17 20.07 -0.90 -4.47
N HIS A 18 18.92 -0.39 -4.05
CA HIS A 18 17.63 -0.62 -4.71
C HIS A 18 17.06 0.65 -5.37
N ILE A 19 17.93 1.56 -5.84
CA ILE A 19 17.48 2.74 -6.59
C ILE A 19 16.70 2.27 -7.83
N ASP A 20 15.48 2.78 -7.97
CA ASP A 20 14.52 2.41 -9.02
C ASP A 20 14.09 0.93 -9.05
N GLU A 21 14.35 0.17 -7.97
CA GLU A 21 13.87 -1.21 -7.83
C GLU A 21 12.74 -1.32 -6.81
N ILE A 22 11.73 -2.14 -7.13
CA ILE A 22 10.68 -2.53 -6.17
C ILE A 22 11.19 -3.74 -5.37
N LEU A 23 11.28 -3.59 -4.05
CA LEU A 23 11.47 -4.71 -3.13
C LEU A 23 10.11 -5.33 -2.78
N ILE A 24 9.98 -6.63 -2.98
CA ILE A 24 8.74 -7.36 -2.72
C ILE A 24 9.03 -8.42 -1.65
N LEU A 25 8.33 -8.33 -0.51
CA LEU A 25 8.23 -9.43 0.46
C LEU A 25 6.85 -10.06 0.34
N PRO A 26 6.73 -11.25 -0.27
CA PRO A 26 5.46 -11.97 -0.35
C PRO A 26 4.89 -12.18 1.05
N ASP A 27 3.60 -11.88 1.23
CA ASP A 27 2.93 -11.96 2.54
C ASP A 27 3.64 -11.16 3.65
N GLY A 28 4.24 -10.02 3.26
CA GLY A 28 5.13 -9.24 4.11
C GLY A 28 4.50 -8.79 5.43
N LEU A 29 3.21 -8.47 5.47
CA LEU A 29 2.54 -8.14 6.72
C LEU A 29 2.56 -9.30 7.72
N ARG A 30 2.37 -10.55 7.28
CA ARG A 30 2.50 -11.71 8.17
C ARG A 30 3.95 -11.98 8.53
N ALA A 31 4.84 -11.94 7.55
CA ALA A 31 6.27 -12.17 7.76
C ALA A 31 6.87 -11.15 8.76
N LEU A 32 6.38 -9.91 8.76
CA LEU A 32 6.80 -8.85 9.68
C LEU A 32 6.04 -8.87 11.02
N GLY A 33 5.03 -9.72 11.20
CA GLY A 33 4.21 -9.78 12.42
C GLY A 33 3.21 -8.63 12.56
N LEU A 34 2.87 -7.94 11.46
CA LEU A 34 2.00 -6.77 11.41
C LEU A 34 0.61 -7.07 10.85
N PHE A 35 0.32 -8.32 10.50
CA PHE A 35 -0.96 -8.66 9.88
C PHE A 35 -2.15 -8.22 10.74
N GLU A 36 -2.07 -8.37 12.06
CA GLU A 36 -3.12 -7.98 13.00
C GLU A 36 -3.34 -6.46 13.12
N SER A 37 -2.36 -5.65 12.73
CA SER A 37 -2.50 -4.19 12.69
C SER A 37 -3.34 -3.71 11.50
N MET A 38 -3.60 -4.59 10.53
CA MET A 38 -4.51 -4.32 9.44
C MET A 38 -5.97 -4.43 9.93
N PRO A 39 -6.84 -3.44 9.63
CA PRO A 39 -8.23 -3.46 10.04
C PRO A 39 -8.92 -4.73 9.56
N LYS A 40 -9.77 -5.31 10.42
CA LYS A 40 -10.42 -6.62 10.18
C LYS A 40 -11.02 -6.74 8.78
N ILE A 41 -11.63 -5.67 8.28
CA ILE A 41 -12.29 -5.65 6.98
C ILE A 41 -11.33 -5.96 5.81
N PHE A 42 -10.10 -5.44 5.85
CA PHE A 42 -9.08 -5.74 4.84
C PHE A 42 -8.49 -7.13 5.05
N ARG A 43 -8.36 -7.57 6.31
CA ARG A 43 -7.93 -8.95 6.63
C ARG A 43 -8.90 -10.00 6.10
N GLU A 44 -10.21 -9.77 6.22
CA GLU A 44 -11.19 -10.68 5.63
C GLU A 44 -11.20 -10.58 4.10
N ALA A 45 -11.04 -9.38 3.52
CA ALA A 45 -11.01 -9.20 2.07
C ALA A 45 -9.81 -9.88 1.39
N VAL A 46 -8.67 -10.02 2.08
CA VAL A 46 -7.49 -10.72 1.53
C VAL A 46 -7.56 -12.24 1.73
N LYS A 47 -8.35 -12.76 2.69
CA LYS A 47 -8.45 -14.19 2.94
C LYS A 47 -9.01 -14.93 1.72
N GLY A 48 -8.22 -15.87 1.20
CA GLY A 48 -8.62 -16.75 0.09
C GLY A 48 -8.79 -16.04 -1.27
N LYS A 49 -8.35 -14.78 -1.41
CA LYS A 49 -8.35 -14.08 -2.69
C LYS A 49 -6.93 -14.06 -3.26
N GLN A 50 -6.79 -14.45 -4.53
CA GLN A 50 -5.50 -14.48 -5.23
C GLN A 50 -5.32 -13.34 -6.25
N SER A 51 -6.31 -12.45 -6.38
CA SER A 51 -6.25 -11.34 -7.33
C SER A 51 -6.71 -10.02 -6.72
N MET A 52 -6.19 -8.91 -7.29
CA MET A 52 -6.62 -7.55 -6.96
C MET A 52 -8.15 -7.40 -7.11
N MET A 53 -8.73 -7.99 -8.16
CA MET A 53 -10.17 -7.96 -8.38
C MET A 53 -10.94 -8.71 -7.30
N GLY A 54 -10.46 -9.86 -6.86
CA GLY A 54 -11.05 -10.62 -5.76
C GLY A 54 -11.02 -9.85 -4.44
N PHE A 55 -9.91 -9.17 -4.16
CA PHE A 55 -9.76 -8.30 -3.00
C PHE A 55 -10.72 -7.09 -3.04
N CYS A 56 -10.74 -6.33 -4.14
CA CYS A 56 -11.62 -5.17 -4.30
C CYS A 56 -13.10 -5.55 -4.22
N ARG A 57 -13.50 -6.72 -4.75
CA ARG A 57 -14.86 -7.26 -4.58
C ARG A 57 -15.18 -7.54 -3.11
N GLY A 58 -14.25 -8.11 -2.35
CA GLY A 58 -14.42 -8.34 -0.90
C GLY A 58 -14.60 -7.04 -0.10
N LEU A 59 -14.04 -5.93 -0.57
CA LEU A 59 -14.22 -4.60 0.02
C LEU A 59 -15.53 -3.89 -0.39
N ARG A 60 -16.25 -4.40 -1.40
CA ARG A 60 -17.45 -3.80 -2.00
C ARG A 60 -18.73 -4.61 -1.73
N ASP A 61 -18.64 -5.72 -0.99
CA ASP A 61 -19.78 -6.61 -0.74
C ASP A 61 -21.01 -5.84 -0.19
N GLU A 62 -22.23 -6.36 -0.31
CA GLU A 62 -23.49 -5.62 -0.07
C GLU A 62 -23.58 -4.95 1.32
N GLN A 63 -22.82 -5.44 2.29
CA GLN A 63 -22.74 -4.91 3.65
C GLN A 63 -21.51 -4.02 3.91
N ASN A 64 -20.67 -3.79 2.90
CA ASN A 64 -19.33 -3.23 3.03
C ASN A 64 -19.04 -2.15 1.97
N THR A 65 -18.85 -0.92 2.45
CA THR A 65 -18.48 0.25 1.65
C THR A 65 -17.00 0.64 1.83
N ALA A 66 -16.16 -0.25 2.36
CA ALA A 66 -14.75 0.04 2.62
C ALA A 66 -14.01 0.51 1.36
N LEU A 67 -14.39 0.03 0.18
CA LEU A 67 -13.81 0.48 -1.09
C LEU A 67 -13.97 1.99 -1.33
N ASP A 68 -15.07 2.60 -0.86
CA ASP A 68 -15.29 4.06 -0.95
C ASP A 68 -14.37 4.86 -0.02
N SER A 69 -13.86 4.21 1.03
CA SER A 69 -13.07 4.85 2.08
C SER A 69 -11.56 4.82 1.82
N VAL A 70 -11.12 4.21 0.71
CA VAL A 70 -9.70 4.00 0.41
C VAL A 70 -9.27 4.51 -0.95
N ASP A 71 -8.01 4.92 -1.01
CA ASP A 71 -7.27 5.24 -2.22
C ASP A 71 -6.08 4.27 -2.33
N ALA A 72 -5.81 3.80 -3.54
CA ALA A 72 -4.63 3.02 -3.86
C ALA A 72 -4.22 3.28 -5.31
N SER A 73 -2.94 3.16 -5.60
CA SER A 73 -2.46 3.12 -6.98
C SER A 73 -2.73 1.74 -7.58
N VAL A 74 -3.41 1.69 -8.73
CA VAL A 74 -3.57 0.46 -9.52
C VAL A 74 -2.52 0.45 -10.61
N TYR A 75 -1.73 -0.62 -10.65
CA TYR A 75 -0.72 -0.86 -11.67
C TYR A 75 -1.09 -2.10 -12.50
N TYR A 76 -0.72 -2.06 -13.78
CA TYR A 76 -0.94 -3.13 -14.75
C TYR A 76 0.21 -3.19 -15.73
N TRP A 77 0.35 -4.33 -16.42
CA TRP A 77 1.34 -4.51 -17.48
C TRP A 77 0.70 -4.32 -18.85
N ASP A 78 1.24 -3.42 -19.68
CA ASP A 78 0.71 -3.17 -21.05
C ASP A 78 1.33 -4.08 -22.13
N GLY A 79 2.10 -5.09 -21.70
CA GLY A 79 2.88 -5.98 -22.55
C GLY A 79 4.35 -5.55 -22.65
N LYS A 80 4.67 -4.28 -22.40
CA LYS A 80 6.03 -3.75 -22.49
C LYS A 80 6.53 -3.17 -21.18
N ASP A 81 5.72 -2.33 -20.55
CA ASP A 81 6.07 -1.59 -19.35
C ASP A 81 4.97 -1.71 -18.29
N GLU A 82 5.36 -1.54 -17.04
CA GLU A 82 4.43 -1.31 -15.95
C GLU A 82 3.79 0.08 -16.08
N ARG A 83 2.47 0.14 -15.97
CA ARG A 83 1.68 1.37 -16.10
C ARG A 83 0.81 1.57 -14.89
N ARG A 84 0.78 2.81 -14.40
CA ARG A 84 -0.19 3.26 -13.40
C ARG A 84 -1.49 3.68 -14.07
N LEU A 85 -2.62 3.16 -13.60
CA LEU A 85 -3.94 3.59 -14.02
C LEU A 85 -4.26 5.00 -13.47
N LYS A 86 -4.30 5.99 -14.37
CA LYS A 86 -4.54 7.41 -14.03
C LYS A 86 -5.82 7.97 -14.65
N LYS A 87 -6.35 7.33 -15.70
CA LYS A 87 -7.49 7.82 -16.47
C LYS A 87 -8.45 6.70 -16.85
N ASP A 88 -9.73 7.04 -16.97
CA ASP A 88 -10.77 6.20 -17.55
C ASP A 88 -10.63 6.08 -19.08
N PRO A 89 -11.44 5.25 -19.77
CA PRO A 89 -11.42 5.14 -21.24
C PRO A 89 -11.76 6.45 -21.97
N ARG A 90 -12.42 7.39 -21.30
CA ARG A 90 -12.81 8.71 -21.85
C ARG A 90 -11.73 9.78 -21.62
N GLY A 91 -10.64 9.44 -20.96
CA GLY A 91 -9.53 10.34 -20.65
C GLY A 91 -9.70 11.18 -19.37
N ASN A 92 -10.77 10.97 -18.59
CA ASN A 92 -10.97 11.65 -17.32
C ASN A 92 -10.05 11.07 -16.25
N LYS A 93 -9.59 11.91 -15.31
CA LYS A 93 -8.76 11.46 -14.19
C LYS A 93 -9.58 10.62 -13.22
N VAL A 94 -9.06 9.45 -12.84
CA VAL A 94 -9.59 8.63 -11.74
C VAL A 94 -8.77 8.85 -10.48
N LYS A 95 -9.45 9.05 -9.34
CA LYS A 95 -8.81 9.46 -8.09
C LYS A 95 -8.74 8.34 -7.08
N ASP A 96 -9.88 7.80 -6.65
CA ASP A 96 -9.97 6.80 -5.59
C ASP A 96 -9.89 5.36 -6.13
N LEU A 97 -9.82 4.38 -5.22
CA LEU A 97 -9.70 2.98 -5.59
C LEU A 97 -10.99 2.45 -6.24
N LYS A 98 -12.16 2.95 -5.85
CA LYS A 98 -13.43 2.54 -6.44
C LYS A 98 -13.51 2.89 -7.92
N GLN A 99 -13.21 4.15 -8.28
CA GLN A 99 -13.18 4.59 -9.68
C GLN A 99 -12.19 3.76 -10.50
N LYS A 100 -11.00 3.48 -9.94
CA LYS A 100 -9.99 2.66 -10.61
C LYS A 100 -10.49 1.22 -10.80
N TYR A 101 -11.13 0.63 -9.80
CA TYR A 101 -11.74 -0.69 -9.88
C TYR A 101 -12.83 -0.74 -10.95
N GLU A 102 -13.72 0.25 -11.00
CA GLU A 102 -14.76 0.37 -12.03
C GLU A 102 -14.17 0.45 -13.45
N VAL A 103 -13.08 1.20 -13.64
CA VAL A 103 -12.36 1.23 -14.92
C VAL A 103 -11.75 -0.12 -15.28
N VAL A 104 -11.21 -0.86 -14.32
CA VAL A 104 -10.70 -2.23 -14.56
C VAL A 104 -11.85 -3.16 -14.97
N VAL A 105 -13.01 -3.06 -14.31
CA VAL A 105 -14.22 -3.83 -14.67
C VAL A 105 -14.69 -3.46 -16.08
N GLU A 106 -14.76 -2.18 -16.42
CA GLU A 106 -15.22 -1.68 -17.73
C GLU A 106 -14.31 -2.15 -18.87
N ARG A 107 -12.99 -2.14 -18.65
CA ARG A 107 -11.99 -2.58 -19.65
C ARG A 107 -11.91 -4.10 -19.78
N GLY A 108 -12.37 -4.86 -18.78
CA GLY A 108 -12.45 -6.32 -18.81
C GLY A 108 -11.15 -6.97 -19.29
N ASP A 109 -11.26 -7.76 -20.37
CA ASP A 109 -10.17 -8.55 -20.95
C ASP A 109 -9.03 -7.71 -21.56
N GLU A 110 -9.20 -6.40 -21.74
CA GLU A 110 -8.12 -5.50 -22.20
C GLU A 110 -7.08 -5.26 -21.10
N MET A 111 -7.49 -5.30 -19.83
CA MET A 111 -6.61 -5.16 -18.67
C MET A 111 -6.25 -6.54 -18.15
N LYS A 112 -5.53 -7.33 -18.95
CA LYS A 112 -5.07 -8.66 -18.54
C LYS A 112 -4.13 -8.56 -17.34
N GLU A 113 -4.22 -9.55 -16.46
CA GLU A 113 -3.29 -9.72 -15.34
C GLU A 113 -1.83 -9.81 -15.85
N PRO A 114 -0.84 -9.37 -15.03
CA PRO A 114 -0.97 -9.05 -13.60
C PRO A 114 -1.40 -7.60 -13.32
N LEU A 115 -2.40 -7.46 -12.43
CA LEU A 115 -2.84 -6.20 -11.82
C LEU A 115 -2.48 -6.22 -10.34
N TYR A 116 -1.97 -5.11 -9.80
CA TYR A 116 -1.70 -5.01 -8.36
C TYR A 116 -2.00 -3.61 -7.80
N LEU A 117 -2.17 -3.57 -6.47
CA LEU A 117 -2.38 -2.34 -5.70
C LEU A 117 -1.08 -1.93 -5.02
N ALA A 118 -0.79 -0.64 -4.98
CA ALA A 118 0.28 -0.07 -4.17
C ALA A 118 -0.17 1.22 -3.47
N GLU A 119 0.55 1.62 -2.42
CA GLU A 119 0.33 2.86 -1.69
C GLU A 119 -1.12 3.00 -1.18
N MET A 120 -1.69 1.91 -0.63
CA MET A 120 -3.08 1.90 -0.18
C MET A 120 -3.26 2.65 1.14
N ARG A 121 -4.29 3.48 1.23
CA ARG A 121 -4.54 4.37 2.37
C ARG A 121 -6.02 4.74 2.47
N TYR A 122 -6.45 5.22 3.63
CA TYR A 122 -7.74 5.87 3.76
C TYR A 122 -7.78 7.21 3.01
N THR A 123 -8.95 7.55 2.47
CA THR A 123 -9.19 8.87 1.84
C THR A 123 -9.20 9.99 2.87
N THR A 124 -9.57 9.68 4.11
CA THR A 124 -9.63 10.62 5.24
C THR A 124 -8.60 10.24 6.30
N LYS A 125 -7.89 11.25 6.84
CA LYS A 125 -6.96 11.05 7.96
C LYS A 125 -7.73 10.68 9.24
N ARG A 126 -7.27 9.66 9.95
CA ARG A 126 -7.76 9.23 11.26
C ARG A 126 -6.74 9.52 12.36
N LYS A 127 -7.20 9.65 13.60
CA LYS A 127 -6.32 9.79 14.76
C LYS A 127 -5.72 8.43 15.13
N MET A 128 -4.42 8.40 15.34
CA MET A 128 -3.63 7.23 15.70
C MET A 128 -3.47 7.15 17.23
N SER A 129 -2.95 6.01 17.72
CA SER A 129 -2.74 5.76 19.16
C SER A 129 -1.75 6.72 19.81
N ASP A 130 -0.78 7.23 19.04
CA ASP A 130 0.18 8.25 19.46
C ASP A 130 -0.34 9.70 19.33
N GLY A 131 -1.61 9.86 18.95
CA GLY A 131 -2.28 11.16 18.84
C GLY A 131 -2.15 11.84 17.50
N TYR A 132 -1.28 11.37 16.60
CA TYR A 132 -1.11 11.94 15.27
C TYR A 132 -2.27 11.60 14.33
N LYS A 133 -2.42 12.37 13.24
CA LYS A 133 -3.42 12.09 12.19
C LYS A 133 -2.74 11.50 10.96
N SER A 134 -3.14 10.30 10.57
CA SER A 134 -2.60 9.58 9.41
C SER A 134 -3.71 8.98 8.56
N SER A 135 -3.48 8.79 7.27
CA SER A 135 -4.38 8.03 6.40
C SER A 135 -3.95 6.55 6.29
N THR A 136 -2.98 6.10 7.09
CA THR A 136 -2.48 4.71 7.00
C THR A 136 -3.57 3.70 7.34
N LEU A 137 -3.53 2.55 6.66
CA LEU A 137 -4.43 1.44 6.95
C LEU A 137 -4.09 0.79 8.27
N LEU A 138 -2.80 0.67 8.57
CA LEU A 138 -2.31 -0.04 9.74
C LEU A 138 -2.59 0.75 11.01
N THR A 139 -2.93 0.06 12.10
CA THR A 139 -3.10 0.69 13.42
C THR A 139 -1.78 0.79 14.19
N GLU A 140 -0.74 0.15 13.68
CA GLU A 140 0.61 0.13 14.23
C GLU A 140 1.60 0.53 13.14
N ASP A 141 2.63 1.29 13.54
CA ASP A 141 3.68 1.76 12.64
C ASP A 141 4.97 0.96 12.83
N LEU A 142 5.73 0.77 11.76
CA LEU A 142 7.16 0.44 11.84
C LEU A 142 7.95 1.72 12.07
N LYS A 143 8.80 1.71 13.11
CA LYS A 143 9.65 2.85 13.47
C LYS A 143 11.09 2.37 13.54
N ASP A 144 12.00 3.12 12.91
CA ASP A 144 13.43 2.93 13.09
C ASP A 144 13.85 3.49 14.44
N ARG A 145 14.67 2.72 15.15
CA ARG A 145 15.28 3.15 16.41
C ARG A 145 16.76 3.37 16.18
N ILE A 146 17.17 4.62 16.01
CA ILE A 146 18.59 5.01 16.00
C ILE A 146 18.94 5.54 17.40
N HIS A 147 19.51 4.67 18.24
CA HIS A 147 19.93 4.90 19.62
C HIS A 147 18.85 5.45 20.59
N ALA A 148 19.12 5.30 21.89
CA ALA A 148 18.15 5.18 23.00
C ALA A 148 17.25 6.39 23.32
N SER A 149 17.19 7.43 22.48
CA SER A 149 16.42 8.65 22.77
C SER A 149 15.65 9.22 21.58
N PHE A 150 15.82 8.70 20.36
CA PHE A 150 15.15 9.27 19.19
C PHE A 150 14.38 8.19 18.41
N TRP A 151 13.09 8.42 18.25
CA TRP A 151 12.21 7.62 17.42
C TRP A 151 12.21 8.27 16.04
N MET A 152 12.72 7.56 15.04
CA MET A 152 12.66 8.04 13.66
C MET A 152 11.69 7.16 12.86
N PRO A 153 10.76 7.74 12.08
CA PRO A 153 9.96 6.93 11.16
C PRO A 153 10.89 6.26 10.15
N LEU A 154 10.70 4.95 9.90
CA LEU A 154 11.37 4.24 8.81
C LEU A 154 10.94 4.89 7.50
N TRP A 155 11.92 5.34 6.71
CA TRP A 155 11.72 6.22 5.56
C TRP A 155 12.13 5.52 4.26
N ASP A 156 11.30 5.65 3.22
CA ASP A 156 11.56 5.17 1.86
C ASP A 156 11.36 6.35 0.89
N ARG A 157 12.27 6.45 -0.08
CA ARG A 157 12.42 7.41 -1.19
C ARG A 157 13.21 8.71 -0.97
N GLY A 158 14.54 8.60 -1.08
CA GLY A 158 15.32 9.36 -2.08
C GLY A 158 15.65 10.86 -1.86
N HIS A 159 15.15 11.51 -0.83
CA HIS A 159 15.49 12.90 -0.45
C HIS A 159 15.51 13.09 1.07
N ALA A 160 16.59 12.73 1.74
CA ALA A 160 16.72 12.88 3.19
C ALA A 160 16.32 14.30 3.63
N PHE A 161 15.23 14.41 4.39
CA PHE A 161 14.90 15.64 5.12
C PHE A 161 15.16 15.40 6.60
N VAL A 162 16.15 16.11 7.15
CA VAL A 162 16.36 16.19 8.59
C VAL A 162 15.37 17.24 9.11
N GLY A 163 14.17 16.80 9.46
CA GLY A 163 13.23 17.58 10.23
C GLY A 163 13.50 17.41 11.72
N GLY A 164 13.42 18.49 12.51
CA GLY A 164 13.51 18.41 13.97
C GLY A 164 12.36 17.59 14.57
N GLU A 165 12.48 17.29 15.87
CA GLU A 165 11.41 16.72 16.69
C GLU A 165 10.08 17.42 16.33
N TYR A 166 9.01 16.66 16.12
CA TYR A 166 7.67 17.14 15.69
C TYR A 166 7.48 17.52 14.21
N SER A 167 8.47 17.33 13.32
CA SER A 167 8.30 17.55 11.88
C SER A 167 8.42 16.24 11.07
N GLY A 168 7.28 15.64 10.77
CA GLY A 168 7.20 14.46 9.90
C GLY A 168 5.77 13.94 9.79
N SER A 169 5.32 13.67 8.57
CA SER A 169 4.08 12.92 8.35
C SER A 169 4.40 11.43 8.37
N SER A 170 3.62 10.63 9.11
CA SER A 170 3.73 9.17 9.12
C SER A 170 3.60 8.60 7.71
N MET A 171 4.50 7.68 7.36
CA MET A 171 4.61 7.08 6.04
C MET A 171 3.89 5.73 6.00
N HIS A 172 3.43 5.35 4.81
CA HIS A 172 2.52 4.23 4.59
C HIS A 172 3.26 3.05 3.95
N MET A 173 3.05 1.84 4.45
CA MET A 173 3.36 0.59 3.73
C MET A 173 2.21 0.22 2.79
#